data_AF-A0A453BXV8-F1
#
_entry.id   AF-A0A453BXV8-F1
#
_cell.length_a   1.000
_cell.length_b   1.000
_cell.length_c   1.000
_cell.angle_alpha   90.00
_cell.angle_beta   90.00
_cell.angle_gamma   90.00
#
_symmetry.space_group_name_H-M   'P 1'
#
loop_
_entity.id
_entity.type
_entity.pdbx_description
1 polymer ?
#
loop_
_entity_poly.entity_id
_entity_poly.type
_entity_poly.pdbx_seq_one_letter_code
_entity_poly.pdbx_strand_id
1 'polypeptide(L)'
;AAEEFSAKPHCAGTLSSRASVSLVTDLSHVTTPPDPHSKLRGAAMAVRPSLAYFPSDNALLDSSGLPWGVAVTPFSSTDERGSFPVTGDEGDLIPRCTSCFAYFSTLCSLHRWSWTCPICSEDNDLSADAAARYARDGSHDPPELRSAFVDLLLPGEEGEAAAATTPVYVAAIDLSCKM
;
A
#
# COMPACT_ATOMS: atom_id res chain seq x y z
N ALA A 1 0.72 56.85 35.31
CA ALA A 1 1.44 55.63 35.68
C ALA A 1 1.67 54.85 34.41
N ALA A 2 2.88 54.98 33.88
CA ALA A 2 3.42 54.11 32.84
C ALA A 2 4.12 52.95 33.56
N GLU A 3 4.07 51.76 32.97
CA GLU A 3 5.25 50.90 32.94
C GLU A 3 5.27 50.11 31.64
N GLU A 4 6.42 50.25 31.00
CA GLU A 4 6.88 49.71 29.74
C GLU A 4 7.78 48.52 30.11
N PHE A 5 7.69 47.39 29.41
CA PHE A 5 8.90 46.60 29.19
C PHE A 5 8.85 45.86 27.85
N SER A 6 10.04 45.81 27.27
CA SER A 6 10.35 45.73 25.86
C SER A 6 11.17 44.47 25.54
N ALA A 7 11.03 44.03 24.29
CA ALA A 7 11.97 43.26 23.46
C ALA A 7 12.26 41.74 23.69
N LYS A 8 12.16 41.02 22.54
CA LYS A 8 12.66 39.68 22.11
C LYS A 8 14.22 39.60 22.13
N PRO A 9 14.97 38.54 21.67
CA PRO A 9 14.63 37.31 20.90
C PRO A 9 15.43 35.99 21.19
N HIS A 10 15.09 34.92 20.43
CA HIS A 10 15.87 33.74 19.97
C HIS A 10 16.49 32.69 20.92
N CYS A 11 16.08 31.42 20.71
CA CYS A 11 16.91 30.20 20.54
C CYS A 11 15.95 29.06 20.09
N ALA A 12 15.89 28.64 18.82
CA ALA A 12 16.72 27.61 18.19
C ALA A 12 16.85 26.33 19.03
N GLY A 13 16.17 25.24 18.64
CA GLY A 13 16.26 23.96 19.34
C GLY A 13 15.36 22.85 18.78
N THR A 14 15.73 22.35 17.61
CA THR A 14 15.58 20.94 17.19
C THR A 14 14.17 20.37 17.00
N LEU A 15 13.69 20.41 15.74
CA LEU A 15 12.75 19.41 15.23
C LEU A 15 13.38 18.02 15.41
N SER A 16 12.89 17.24 16.37
CA SER A 16 13.19 15.83 16.48
C SER A 16 12.47 15.11 15.34
N SER A 17 13.09 15.11 14.15
CA SER A 17 12.78 14.16 13.09
C SER A 17 13.03 12.76 13.62
N ARG A 18 11.98 12.11 14.12
CA ARG A 18 11.90 10.66 14.20
C ARG A 18 11.03 10.21 13.05
N ALA A 19 11.59 10.31 11.84
CA ALA A 19 11.24 9.36 10.80
C ALA A 19 11.59 7.98 11.36
N SER A 20 10.59 7.26 11.83
CA SER A 20 10.70 5.82 12.06
C SER A 20 10.83 5.17 10.69
N VAL A 21 12.02 5.26 10.11
CA VAL A 21 12.45 4.32 9.10
C VAL A 21 12.42 2.99 9.81
N SER A 22 11.45 2.14 9.48
CA SER A 22 11.57 0.71 9.76
C SER A 22 12.83 0.27 9.04
N LEU A 23 13.96 0.30 9.76
CA LEU A 23 15.14 -0.41 9.35
C LEU A 23 14.70 -1.84 9.12
N VAL A 24 14.82 -2.29 7.87
CA VAL A 24 14.98 -3.71 7.58
C VAL A 24 16.31 -4.14 8.20
N THR A 25 16.35 -4.29 9.53
CA THR A 25 17.40 -5.04 10.23
C THR A 25 17.11 -6.51 9.99
N ASP A 26 17.52 -7.01 8.83
CA ASP A 26 18.11 -8.34 8.77
C ASP A 26 19.08 -8.43 7.59
N LEU A 27 20.32 -8.00 7.83
CA LEU A 27 21.41 -8.07 6.86
C LEU A 27 22.18 -9.41 6.95
N SER A 28 21.55 -10.47 7.46
CA SER A 28 22.23 -11.76 7.68
C SER A 28 22.04 -12.78 6.55
N HIS A 29 21.17 -12.52 5.56
CA HIS A 29 20.82 -13.52 4.53
C HIS A 29 21.22 -13.21 3.09
N VAL A 30 21.96 -12.12 2.82
CA VAL A 30 22.40 -11.80 1.45
C VAL A 30 23.89 -12.13 1.28
N THR A 31 24.24 -13.42 1.17
CA THR A 31 25.60 -13.80 0.74
C THR A 31 25.66 -15.10 -0.06
N THR A 32 24.65 -15.36 -0.88
CA THR A 32 24.75 -16.40 -1.93
C THR A 32 24.62 -15.75 -3.29
N PRO A 33 25.63 -15.83 -4.17
CA PRO A 33 25.47 -15.46 -5.56
C PRO A 33 24.34 -16.31 -6.17
N PRO A 34 23.48 -15.73 -7.03
CA PRO A 34 22.37 -16.47 -7.61
C PRO A 34 22.89 -17.67 -8.41
N ASP A 35 22.35 -18.85 -8.12
CA ASP A 35 22.64 -20.09 -8.85
C ASP A 35 22.26 -19.91 -10.33
N PRO A 36 23.22 -20.07 -11.27
CA PRO A 36 22.98 -19.91 -12.71
C PRO A 36 22.01 -20.95 -13.30
N HIS A 37 21.62 -21.98 -12.53
CA HIS A 37 20.67 -23.01 -12.95
C HIS A 37 19.32 -22.97 -12.24
N SER A 38 19.04 -21.95 -11.42
CA SER A 38 17.67 -21.72 -10.97
C SER A 38 16.83 -21.31 -12.18
N LYS A 39 15.94 -22.21 -12.62
CA LYS A 39 14.94 -21.94 -13.66
C LYS A 39 14.36 -20.55 -13.40
N LEU A 40 14.35 -19.66 -14.39
CA LEU A 40 13.70 -18.34 -14.33
C LEU A 40 12.28 -18.49 -13.73
N ARG A 41 12.15 -18.41 -12.40
CA ARG A 41 10.89 -18.13 -11.73
C ARG A 41 10.82 -16.62 -11.65
N GLY A 42 10.71 -15.99 -12.81
CA GLY A 42 10.12 -14.66 -12.89
C GLY A 42 8.62 -14.81 -12.62
N ALA A 43 8.24 -15.20 -11.41
CA ALA A 43 6.87 -14.99 -10.98
C ALA A 43 6.65 -13.48 -11.06
N ALA A 44 5.73 -13.04 -11.92
CA ALA A 44 5.41 -11.63 -12.03
C ALA A 44 4.90 -11.19 -10.65
N MET A 45 5.58 -10.27 -9.98
CA MET A 45 5.15 -9.75 -8.67
C MET A 45 4.01 -8.75 -8.87
N ALA A 46 3.10 -8.67 -7.90
CA ALA A 46 1.95 -7.75 -7.94
C ALA A 46 2.39 -6.28 -8.15
N VAL A 47 3.45 -5.86 -7.45
CA VAL A 47 4.03 -4.52 -7.56
C VAL A 47 5.55 -4.65 -7.66
N ARG A 48 6.15 -3.96 -8.64
CA ARG A 48 7.60 -3.90 -8.80
C ARG A 48 8.05 -2.46 -9.04
N PRO A 49 8.64 -1.78 -8.06
CA PRO A 49 9.26 -0.48 -8.29
C PRO A 49 10.51 -0.65 -9.17
N SER A 50 10.80 0.37 -9.96
CA SER A 50 12.03 0.49 -10.76
C SER A 50 13.28 0.60 -9.88
N LEU A 51 13.14 1.15 -8.67
CA LEU A 51 14.21 1.38 -7.71
C LEU A 51 13.87 0.71 -6.38
N ALA A 52 14.86 0.05 -5.76
CA ALA A 52 14.72 -0.50 -4.41
C ALA A 52 14.80 0.58 -3.32
N TYR A 53 15.45 1.71 -3.63
CA TYR A 53 15.57 2.87 -2.75
C TYR A 53 15.11 4.10 -3.51
N PHE A 54 14.09 4.77 -2.97
CA PHE A 54 13.53 5.96 -3.59
C PHE A 54 14.48 7.15 -3.38
N PRO A 55 14.71 7.98 -4.42
CA PRO A 55 15.41 9.25 -4.26
C PRO A 55 14.70 10.12 -3.22
N SER A 56 15.46 10.78 -2.35
CA SER A 56 14.92 11.67 -1.31
C SER A 56 14.29 12.94 -1.87
N ASP A 57 14.71 13.36 -3.05
CA ASP A 57 14.29 14.59 -3.71
C ASP A 57 14.45 14.48 -5.24
N ASN A 58 13.91 15.47 -5.95
CA ASN A 58 13.93 15.52 -7.41
C ASN A 58 15.33 15.73 -7.99
N ALA A 59 16.22 16.43 -7.30
CA ALA A 59 17.57 16.68 -7.82
C ALA A 59 18.39 15.37 -7.87
N LEU A 60 18.23 14.51 -6.86
CA LEU A 60 18.82 13.17 -6.85
C LEU A 60 18.19 12.27 -7.92
N LEU A 61 16.87 12.34 -8.13
CA LEU A 61 16.22 11.63 -9.23
C LEU A 61 16.82 12.04 -10.57
N ASP A 62 16.80 13.34 -10.88
CA ASP A 62 17.21 13.86 -12.18
C ASP A 62 18.69 13.53 -12.47
N SER A 63 19.55 13.65 -11.46
CA SER A 63 20.98 13.33 -11.59
C SER A 63 21.28 11.83 -11.65
N SER A 64 20.39 10.97 -11.13
CA SER A 64 20.59 9.52 -11.17
C SER A 64 20.54 8.95 -12.60
N GLY A 65 19.79 9.60 -13.50
CA GLY A 65 19.51 9.08 -14.84
C GLY A 65 18.71 7.77 -14.83
N LEU A 66 18.15 7.36 -13.68
CA LEU A 66 17.38 6.14 -13.55
C LEU A 66 15.89 6.41 -13.80
N PRO A 67 15.17 5.45 -14.41
CA PRO A 67 13.72 5.58 -14.55
C PRO A 67 13.05 5.53 -13.16
N TRP A 68 12.08 6.41 -12.93
CA TRP A 68 11.20 6.35 -11.77
C TRP A 68 9.81 5.90 -12.22
N GLY A 69 9.40 4.73 -11.75
CA GLY A 69 8.10 4.15 -12.01
C GLY A 69 7.87 2.85 -11.27
N VAL A 70 6.66 2.32 -11.41
CA VAL A 70 6.21 1.06 -10.81
C VAL A 70 5.52 0.24 -11.88
N ALA A 71 5.89 -1.03 -12.02
CA ALA A 71 5.13 -2.00 -12.79
C ALA A 71 4.11 -2.68 -11.85
N VAL A 72 2.84 -2.70 -12.27
CA VAL A 72 1.74 -3.32 -11.51
C VAL A 72 1.21 -4.50 -12.32
N THR A 73 1.09 -5.66 -11.68
CA THR A 73 0.52 -6.89 -12.23
C THR A 73 -0.70 -7.30 -11.39
N PRO A 74 -1.91 -6.77 -11.68
CA PRO A 74 -3.07 -6.94 -10.79
C PRO A 74 -3.42 -8.39 -10.49
N PHE A 75 -3.35 -9.27 -11.49
CA PHE A 75 -3.65 -10.71 -11.36
C PHE A 75 -2.42 -11.56 -11.06
N SER A 76 -1.39 -10.97 -10.44
CA SER A 76 -0.25 -11.76 -9.98
C SER A 76 -0.70 -12.77 -8.93
N SER A 77 -0.10 -13.96 -8.95
CA SER A 77 -0.29 -14.96 -7.89
C SER A 77 0.40 -14.59 -6.58
N THR A 78 1.38 -13.67 -6.61
CA THR A 78 2.24 -13.39 -5.44
C THR A 78 2.70 -11.92 -5.37
N ASP A 79 2.87 -11.42 -4.15
CA ASP A 79 3.48 -10.10 -3.90
C ASP A 79 5.01 -10.10 -4.14
N GLU A 80 5.66 -8.98 -3.82
CA GLU A 80 7.12 -8.82 -3.91
C GLU A 80 7.94 -9.70 -2.94
N ARG A 81 7.28 -10.32 -1.97
CA ARG A 81 7.87 -11.24 -0.97
C ARG A 81 7.57 -12.70 -1.29
N GLY A 82 6.80 -12.98 -2.36
CA GLY A 82 6.36 -14.32 -2.74
C GLY A 82 5.12 -14.81 -1.96
N SER A 83 4.43 -13.93 -1.24
CA SER A 83 3.21 -14.24 -0.50
C SER A 83 2.00 -14.26 -1.43
N PHE A 84 1.12 -15.23 -1.26
CA PHE A 84 -0.18 -15.27 -1.95
C PHE A 84 -1.12 -14.19 -1.40
N PRO A 85 -2.11 -13.71 -2.20
CA PRO A 85 -3.07 -12.74 -1.71
C PRO A 85 -3.90 -13.35 -0.57
N VAL A 86 -4.07 -12.61 0.53
CA VAL A 86 -4.96 -13.04 1.62
C VAL A 86 -6.38 -12.72 1.21
N THR A 87 -7.21 -13.76 1.10
CA THR A 87 -8.61 -13.64 0.73
C THR A 87 -9.51 -13.35 1.93
N GLY A 88 -10.61 -12.65 1.71
CA GLY A 88 -11.63 -12.42 2.74
C GLY A 88 -12.89 -11.78 2.16
N ASP A 89 -13.85 -11.54 3.05
CA ASP A 89 -15.09 -10.84 2.74
C ASP A 89 -15.04 -9.40 3.26
N GLU A 90 -16.16 -8.67 3.12
CA GLU A 90 -16.36 -7.35 3.72
C GLU A 90 -15.34 -6.30 3.25
N GLY A 91 -14.94 -6.35 1.98
CA GLY A 91 -14.03 -5.36 1.40
C GLY A 91 -14.60 -3.94 1.40
N ASP A 92 -15.93 -3.79 1.50
CA ASP A 92 -16.64 -2.52 1.64
C ASP A 92 -16.46 -1.87 3.01
N LEU A 93 -16.11 -2.66 4.04
CA LEU A 93 -15.91 -2.15 5.40
C LEU A 93 -14.53 -1.55 5.64
N ILE A 94 -13.60 -1.64 4.67
CA ILE A 94 -12.26 -1.08 4.80
C ILE A 94 -12.34 0.46 4.84
N PRO A 95 -11.91 1.11 5.94
CA PRO A 95 -11.90 2.55 6.02
C PRO A 95 -11.01 3.17 4.93
N ARG A 96 -11.45 4.30 4.39
CA ARG A 96 -10.64 5.13 3.47
C ARG A 96 -10.29 6.43 4.14
N CYS A 97 -9.12 6.96 3.84
CA CYS A 97 -8.71 8.27 4.31
C CYS A 97 -9.70 9.33 3.80
N THR A 98 -10.14 10.22 4.69
CA THR A 98 -11.08 11.31 4.37
C THR A 98 -10.48 12.36 3.43
N SER A 99 -9.15 12.47 3.41
CA SER A 99 -8.41 13.45 2.60
C SER A 99 -7.99 12.89 1.23
N CYS A 100 -7.28 11.75 1.20
CA CYS A 100 -6.70 11.20 -0.03
C CYS A 100 -7.42 9.96 -0.58
N PHE A 101 -8.47 9.47 0.10
CA PHE A 101 -9.25 8.27 -0.27
C PHE A 101 -8.47 6.95 -0.37
N ALA A 102 -7.21 6.93 0.09
CA ALA A 102 -6.44 5.70 0.20
C ALA A 102 -7.08 4.74 1.21
N TYR A 103 -7.10 3.46 0.89
CA TYR A 103 -7.56 2.41 1.80
C TYR A 103 -6.63 2.28 3.00
N PHE A 104 -7.22 1.97 4.15
CA PHE A 104 -6.49 1.48 5.30
C PHE A 104 -5.66 0.25 4.92
N SER A 105 -4.47 0.13 5.48
CA SER A 105 -3.54 -0.97 5.23
C SER A 105 -2.60 -1.17 6.41
N THR A 106 -1.80 -2.24 6.38
CA THR A 106 -0.76 -2.55 7.37
C THR A 106 0.29 -1.45 7.58
N LEU A 107 0.39 -0.49 6.65
CA LEU A 107 1.30 0.66 6.74
C LEU A 107 0.74 1.80 7.61
N CYS A 108 -0.54 1.77 7.95
CA CYS A 108 -1.18 2.79 8.76
C CYS A 108 -0.77 2.68 10.23
N SER A 109 -0.54 3.82 10.87
CA SER A 109 -0.36 3.85 12.33
C SER A 109 -1.74 3.77 13.00
N LEU A 110 -2.07 2.61 13.56
CA LEU A 110 -3.37 2.36 14.21
C LEU A 110 -3.34 2.76 15.68
N HIS A 111 -4.30 3.56 16.10
CA HIS A 111 -4.62 3.88 17.49
C HIS A 111 -5.95 3.23 17.90
N ARG A 112 -6.34 3.39 19.17
CA ARG A 112 -7.54 2.73 19.70
C ARG A 112 -8.83 3.15 19.00
N TRP A 113 -8.92 4.39 18.54
CA TRP A 113 -10.14 4.99 17.98
C TRP A 113 -9.87 5.77 16.69
N SER A 114 -8.67 5.68 16.15
CA SER A 114 -8.24 6.45 14.99
C SER A 114 -7.06 5.78 14.31
N TRP A 115 -6.71 6.27 13.12
CA TRP A 115 -5.51 5.84 12.41
C TRP A 115 -4.93 6.98 11.58
N THR A 116 -3.61 6.99 11.43
CA THR A 116 -2.90 7.99 10.61
C THR A 116 -2.59 7.41 9.24
N CYS A 117 -2.98 8.13 8.18
CA CYS A 117 -2.74 7.73 6.80
C CYS A 117 -1.24 7.86 6.43
N PRO A 118 -0.59 6.80 5.92
CA PRO A 118 0.84 6.86 5.58
C PRO A 118 1.15 7.70 4.33
N ILE A 119 0.12 8.05 3.53
CA ILE A 119 0.29 8.79 2.28
C ILE A 119 0.25 10.31 2.53
N CYS A 120 -0.78 10.79 3.22
CA CYS A 120 -0.98 12.23 3.45
C CYS A 120 -0.83 12.66 4.92
N SER A 121 -0.58 11.73 5.85
CA SER A 121 -0.47 11.99 7.30
C SER A 121 -1.74 12.52 7.97
N GLU A 122 -2.90 12.42 7.32
CA GLU A 122 -4.19 12.77 7.93
C GLU A 122 -4.55 11.77 9.04
N ASP A 123 -5.03 12.26 10.17
CA ASP A 123 -5.62 11.45 11.24
C ASP A 123 -7.10 11.21 10.95
N ASN A 124 -7.51 9.95 10.94
CA ASN A 124 -8.86 9.53 10.59
C ASN A 124 -9.50 8.83 11.79
N ASP A 125 -10.68 9.29 12.20
CA ASP A 125 -11.45 8.65 13.26
C ASP A 125 -12.04 7.31 12.80
N LEU A 126 -12.07 6.34 13.70
CA LEU A 126 -12.76 5.06 13.51
C LEU A 126 -14.15 5.14 14.14
N SER A 127 -15.15 4.60 13.43
CA SER A 127 -16.44 4.30 14.05
C SER A 127 -16.27 3.25 15.15
N ALA A 128 -17.26 3.12 16.05
CA ALA A 128 -17.23 2.09 17.10
C ALA A 128 -17.09 0.68 16.52
N ASP A 129 -17.81 0.39 15.43
CA ASP A 129 -17.77 -0.91 14.75
C ASP A 129 -16.40 -1.17 14.09
N ALA A 130 -15.83 -0.15 13.43
CA ALA A 130 -14.50 -0.27 12.83
C ALA A 130 -13.41 -0.41 13.91
N ALA A 131 -13.52 0.34 15.02
CA ALA A 131 -12.60 0.20 16.14
C ALA A 131 -12.67 -1.18 16.79
N ALA A 132 -13.85 -1.80 16.85
CA ALA A 132 -14.02 -3.18 17.30
C ALA A 132 -13.37 -4.18 16.34
N ARG A 133 -13.54 -4.01 15.01
CA ARG A 133 -12.89 -4.83 13.97
C ARG A 133 -11.36 -4.82 14.09
N TYR A 134 -10.77 -3.69 14.45
CA TYR A 134 -9.31 -3.54 14.58
C TYR A 134 -8.79 -3.63 16.03
N ALA A 135 -9.64 -4.00 16.99
CA ALA A 135 -9.22 -4.24 18.36
C ALA A 135 -8.39 -5.53 18.39
N ARG A 136 -7.06 -5.39 18.44
CA ARG A 136 -6.10 -6.51 18.43
C ARG A 136 -6.31 -7.47 19.61
N ASP A 137 -7.08 -8.51 19.39
CA ASP A 137 -7.17 -9.69 20.26
C ASP A 137 -6.32 -10.86 19.74
N GLY A 138 -5.83 -10.75 18.50
CA GLY A 138 -4.90 -11.67 17.86
C GLY A 138 -5.54 -12.96 17.32
N SER A 139 -6.83 -13.24 17.60
CA SER A 139 -7.48 -14.44 17.06
C SER A 139 -8.23 -14.17 15.75
N HIS A 140 -8.65 -12.93 15.49
CA HIS A 140 -9.45 -12.56 14.31
C HIS A 140 -9.04 -11.23 13.66
N ASP A 141 -7.74 -10.97 13.50
CA ASP A 141 -7.29 -9.79 12.75
C ASP A 141 -7.77 -9.87 11.28
N PRO A 142 -8.37 -8.80 10.73
CA PRO A 142 -8.89 -8.80 9.36
C PRO A 142 -7.75 -8.83 8.33
N PRO A 143 -8.00 -9.28 7.08
CA PRO A 143 -6.96 -9.46 6.07
C PRO A 143 -6.07 -8.24 5.83
N GLU A 144 -6.68 -7.04 5.78
CA GLU A 144 -5.99 -5.77 5.54
C GLU A 144 -5.06 -5.33 6.68
N LEU A 145 -5.17 -5.95 7.87
CA LEU A 145 -4.27 -5.74 9.00
C LEU A 145 -3.11 -6.75 9.02
N ARG A 146 -3.20 -7.83 8.24
CA ARG A 146 -2.23 -8.94 8.21
C ARG A 146 -1.39 -8.97 6.95
N SER A 147 -1.90 -8.44 5.85
CA SER A 147 -1.23 -8.44 4.54
C SER A 147 -1.44 -7.12 3.80
N ALA A 148 -0.41 -6.68 3.07
CA ALA A 148 -0.53 -5.60 2.10
C ALA A 148 -1.04 -6.08 0.73
N PHE A 149 -1.13 -7.40 0.54
CA PHE A 149 -1.64 -8.05 -0.66
C PHE A 149 -2.88 -8.88 -0.29
N VAL A 150 -4.05 -8.34 -0.60
CA VAL A 150 -5.35 -8.90 -0.24
C VAL A 150 -6.26 -8.95 -1.47
N ASP A 151 -7.20 -9.90 -1.47
CA ASP A 151 -8.27 -10.01 -2.46
C ASP A 151 -9.59 -10.18 -1.71
N LEU A 152 -10.42 -9.13 -1.71
CA LEU A 152 -11.56 -9.01 -0.81
C LEU A 152 -12.86 -8.95 -1.60
N LEU A 153 -13.80 -9.81 -1.21
CA LEU A 153 -15.13 -9.81 -1.78
C LEU A 153 -15.89 -8.58 -1.28
N LEU A 154 -16.44 -7.83 -2.22
CA LEU A 154 -17.42 -6.78 -1.96
C LEU A 154 -18.80 -7.45 -1.86
N PRO A 155 -19.68 -6.98 -0.96
CA PRO A 155 -21.05 -7.48 -0.90
C PRO A 155 -21.71 -7.28 -2.26
N GLY A 156 -22.37 -8.33 -2.77
CA GLY A 156 -23.14 -8.23 -4.00
C GLY A 156 -24.28 -7.23 -3.81
N GLU A 157 -24.54 -6.39 -4.81
CA GLU A 157 -25.72 -5.53 -4.80
C GLU A 157 -26.99 -6.41 -4.83
N GLU A 158 -27.63 -6.58 -3.68
CA GLU A 158 -28.94 -7.25 -3.57
C GLU A 158 -30.02 -6.31 -4.12
N GLY A 159 -30.27 -6.40 -5.43
CA GLY A 159 -31.37 -5.70 -6.10
C GLY A 159 -30.90 -5.00 -7.36
N GLU A 160 -31.46 -5.43 -8.49
CA GLU A 160 -31.13 -4.97 -9.84
C GLU A 160 -29.73 -5.39 -10.32
N ALA A 161 -29.54 -6.70 -10.48
CA ALA A 161 -28.48 -7.28 -11.27
C ALA A 161 -27.13 -6.55 -11.13
N ALA A 162 -26.31 -6.99 -10.17
CA ALA A 162 -24.96 -7.37 -10.55
C ALA A 162 -25.13 -8.38 -11.69
N ALA A 163 -25.36 -7.88 -12.91
CA ALA A 163 -25.48 -8.69 -14.09
C ALA A 163 -24.15 -9.42 -14.08
N ALA A 164 -24.17 -10.70 -13.70
CA ALA A 164 -23.04 -11.56 -13.93
C ALA A 164 -22.78 -11.39 -15.41
N THR A 165 -21.79 -10.56 -15.74
CA THR A 165 -21.50 -10.16 -17.10
C THR A 165 -20.88 -11.40 -17.70
N THR A 166 -21.75 -12.33 -18.10
CA THR A 166 -21.36 -13.59 -18.71
C THR A 166 -20.42 -13.18 -19.83
N PRO A 167 -19.14 -13.57 -19.77
CA PRO A 167 -18.14 -13.00 -20.64
C PRO A 167 -18.56 -13.25 -22.09
N VAL A 168 -18.74 -12.17 -22.85
CA VAL A 168 -19.14 -12.23 -24.25
C VAL A 168 -17.87 -12.25 -25.09
N TYR A 169 -17.67 -13.35 -25.82
CA TYR A 169 -16.54 -13.50 -26.72
C TYR A 169 -16.99 -13.24 -28.16
N VAL A 170 -16.30 -12.32 -28.85
CA VAL A 170 -16.51 -12.04 -30.28
C VAL A 170 -15.22 -12.33 -31.03
N ALA A 171 -15.25 -13.31 -31.92
CA ALA A 171 -14.11 -13.62 -32.78
C ALA A 171 -14.25 -12.87 -34.11
N ALA A 172 -13.41 -11.85 -34.31
CA ALA A 172 -13.28 -11.15 -35.59
C ALA A 172 -12.29 -11.91 -36.49
N ILE A 173 -12.81 -12.66 -37.47
CA ILE A 173 -12.02 -13.48 -38.39
C ILE A 173 -11.92 -12.75 -39.73
N ASP A 174 -10.70 -12.39 -40.13
CA ASP A 174 -10.44 -11.83 -41.45
C ASP A 174 -10.46 -12.93 -42.53
N LEU A 175 -11.27 -12.72 -43.57
CA LEU A 175 -11.41 -13.62 -44.73
C LEU A 175 -10.84 -13.01 -46.02
N SER A 176 -10.07 -11.91 -45.93
CA SER A 176 -9.71 -11.05 -47.07
C SER A 176 -8.69 -11.61 -48.07
N CYS A 177 -8.21 -12.85 -47.93
CA CYS A 177 -7.48 -13.55 -49.00
C CYS A 177 -7.98 -14.99 -49.10
N LYS A 178 -8.55 -15.36 -50.26
CA LYS A 178 -8.80 -16.76 -50.61
C LYS A 178 -7.47 -17.41 -51.03
N MET A 179 -7.25 -18.64 -50.56
CA MET A 179 -6.23 -19.57 -51.08
C MET A 179 -6.32 -19.71 -52.60
#